data_AF-A0A9X1RVK0-F1
#
_entry.id   AF-A0A9X1RVK0-F1
#
_cell.length_a   1.000
_cell.length_b   1.000
_cell.length_c   1.000
_cell.angle_alpha   90.00
_cell.angle_beta   90.00
_cell.angle_gamma   90.00
#
_symmetry.space_group_name_H-M   'P 1'
#
loop_
_entity.id
_entity.type
_entity.pdbx_description
1 polymer ?
#
loop_
_entity_poly.entity_id
_entity_poly.type
_entity_poly.pdbx_seq_one_letter_code
_entity_poly.pdbx_strand_id
1 'polypeptide(L)'
;MRRAAKARKPNVAAFHDVRKAGKKVRYLLELFGPVLSGRHQKTLDRLKKIQKRFGELNDVVASEALLHGNTPLLTAVGDPESTLKWRRKERKRRLRASAALLRSGWR
;
A
#
# COMPACT_ATOMS: atom_id res chain seq x y z
N MET A 1 -0.19 -7.91 -11.79
CA MET A 1 0.98 -7.01 -11.62
C MET A 1 1.16 -6.05 -12.80
N ARG A 2 1.36 -6.54 -14.04
CA ARG A 2 1.63 -5.70 -15.23
C ARG A 2 0.58 -4.59 -15.50
N ARG A 3 -0.72 -4.85 -15.34
CA ARG A 3 -1.78 -3.83 -15.53
C ARG A 3 -1.72 -2.67 -14.52
N ALA A 4 -1.43 -2.95 -13.25
CA ALA A 4 -1.29 -1.91 -12.22
C ALA A 4 -0.05 -1.03 -12.44
N ALA A 5 1.03 -1.61 -12.98
CA ALA A 5 2.25 -0.87 -13.32
C ALA A 5 2.11 0.01 -14.59
N LYS A 6 1.22 -0.36 -15.52
CA LYS A 6 1.00 0.36 -16.80
C LYS A 6 -0.13 1.40 -16.73
N ALA A 7 -0.86 1.49 -15.63
CA ALA A 7 -1.96 2.44 -15.48
C ALA A 7 -1.42 3.89 -15.45
N ARG A 8 -1.85 4.68 -16.45
CA ARG A 8 -1.46 6.09 -16.66
C ARG A 8 -1.84 7.00 -15.48
N LYS A 9 -2.78 6.56 -14.63
CA LYS A 9 -3.02 7.06 -13.27
C LYS A 9 -3.05 5.87 -12.30
N PRO A 10 -2.23 5.85 -11.24
CA PRO A 10 -2.29 4.78 -10.25
C PRO A 10 -3.61 4.87 -9.48
N ASN A 11 -4.52 3.94 -9.70
CA ASN A 11 -5.80 3.87 -8.97
C ASN A 11 -5.60 3.09 -7.68
N VAL A 12 -6.03 3.66 -6.54
CA VAL A 12 -6.01 3.01 -5.22
C VAL A 12 -6.71 1.65 -5.26
N ALA A 13 -7.82 1.55 -6.02
CA ALA A 13 -8.54 0.30 -6.20
C ALA A 13 -7.68 -0.78 -6.88
N ALA A 14 -6.88 -0.41 -7.89
CA ALA A 14 -5.99 -1.35 -8.57
C ALA A 14 -4.87 -1.87 -7.64
N PHE A 15 -4.42 -1.06 -6.67
CA PHE A 15 -3.47 -1.53 -5.64
C PHE A 15 -4.13 -2.44 -4.60
N HIS A 16 -5.43 -2.28 -4.37
CA HIS A 16 -6.15 -3.06 -3.39
C HIS A 16 -6.18 -4.55 -3.75
N ASP A 17 -6.43 -4.89 -5.02
CA ASP A 17 -6.44 -6.29 -5.48
C ASP A 17 -5.04 -6.89 -5.49
N VAL A 18 -4.04 -6.11 -5.88
CA VAL A 18 -2.63 -6.52 -5.82
C VAL A 18 -2.23 -6.82 -4.38
N ARG A 19 -2.67 -6.02 -3.41
CA ARG A 19 -2.44 -6.24 -1.98
C ARG A 19 -3.12 -7.51 -1.49
N LYS A 20 -4.39 -7.74 -1.85
CA LYS A 20 -5.13 -8.97 -1.50
C LYS A 20 -4.44 -10.21 -2.05
N ALA A 21 -4.09 -10.22 -3.33
CA ALA A 21 -3.38 -11.33 -3.96
C ALA A 21 -2.00 -11.55 -3.31
N GLY A 22 -1.26 -10.46 -3.05
CA GLY A 22 0.02 -10.53 -2.36
C GLY A 22 -0.09 -11.14 -0.95
N LYS A 23 -1.15 -10.82 -0.19
CA LYS A 23 -1.39 -11.44 1.13
C LYS A 23 -1.63 -12.95 1.00
N LYS A 24 -2.46 -13.38 0.06
CA LYS A 24 -2.75 -14.81 -0.18
C LYS A 24 -1.47 -15.58 -0.47
N VAL A 25 -0.61 -15.08 -1.35
CA VAL A 25 0.68 -15.72 -1.67
C VAL A 25 1.58 -15.79 -0.44
N ARG A 26 1.66 -14.72 0.37
CA ARG A 26 2.46 -14.73 1.60
C ARG A 26 1.96 -15.80 2.56
N TYR A 27 0.66 -15.87 2.80
CA TYR A 27 0.08 -16.85 3.72
C TYR A 27 0.34 -18.28 3.27
N LEU A 28 0.24 -18.55 1.96
CA LEU A 28 0.58 -19.87 1.42
C LEU A 28 2.05 -20.21 1.62
N LEU A 29 2.97 -19.26 1.37
CA LEU A 29 4.40 -19.48 1.57
C LEU A 29 4.77 -19.64 3.05
N GLU A 30 4.09 -18.96 3.97
CA GLU A 30 4.27 -19.13 5.42
C GLU A 30 3.74 -20.50 5.88
N LEU A 31 2.58 -20.90 5.37
CA LEU A 31 1.95 -22.18 5.72
C LEU A 31 2.76 -23.39 5.23
N PHE A 32 3.19 -23.36 3.97
CA PHE A 32 3.95 -24.46 3.36
C PHE A 32 5.46 -24.31 3.54
N GLY A 33 5.93 -23.28 4.24
CA GLY A 33 7.35 -23.01 4.46
C GLY A 33 8.17 -24.23 4.92
N PRO A 34 7.70 -25.02 5.91
CA PRO A 34 8.42 -26.21 6.38
C PRO A 34 8.64 -27.31 5.32
N VAL A 35 7.77 -27.40 4.31
CA VAL A 35 7.84 -28.42 3.25
C VAL A 35 8.45 -27.90 1.95
N LEU A 36 8.65 -26.58 1.84
CA LEU A 36 9.26 -25.95 0.68
C LEU A 36 10.78 -25.89 0.86
N SER A 37 11.54 -26.41 -0.09
CA SER A 37 12.99 -26.18 -0.15
C SER A 37 13.27 -24.66 -0.08
N GLY A 38 14.14 -24.22 0.83
CA GLY A 38 14.26 -22.84 1.35
C GLY A 38 14.41 -21.66 0.36
N ARG A 39 14.34 -21.90 -0.96
CA ARG A 39 14.29 -20.88 -2.02
C ARG A 39 13.10 -19.91 -1.89
N HIS A 40 12.04 -20.28 -1.17
CA HIS A 40 10.84 -19.46 -0.99
C HIS A 40 11.06 -18.23 -0.08
N GLN A 41 12.09 -18.25 0.79
CA GLN A 41 12.37 -17.16 1.74
C GLN A 41 12.65 -15.83 1.03
N LYS A 42 13.43 -15.86 -0.07
CA LYS A 42 13.71 -14.65 -0.87
C LYS A 42 12.44 -14.05 -1.47
N THR A 43 11.51 -14.90 -1.91
CA THR A 43 10.20 -14.47 -2.43
C THR A 43 9.35 -13.87 -1.31
N LEU A 44 9.35 -14.49 -0.13
CA LEU A 44 8.65 -14.01 1.05
C LEU A 44 9.12 -12.61 1.47
N ASP A 45 10.44 -12.37 1.49
CA ASP A 45 11.00 -11.07 1.86
C ASP A 45 10.66 -9.97 0.85
N ARG A 46 10.72 -10.29 -0.45
CA ARG A 46 10.26 -9.37 -1.51
C ARG A 46 8.78 -9.04 -1.34
N LEU A 47 7.96 -10.04 -1.03
CA LEU A 47 6.52 -9.88 -0.86
C LEU A 47 6.20 -9.03 0.37
N LYS A 48 6.92 -9.21 1.49
CA LYS A 48 6.83 -8.36 2.68
C LYS A 48 7.17 -6.89 2.37
N LYS A 49 8.22 -6.63 1.59
CA LYS A 49 8.61 -5.26 1.17
C LYS A 49 7.51 -4.59 0.34
N ILE A 50 6.92 -5.32 -0.60
CA ILE A 50 5.81 -4.83 -1.43
C ILE A 50 4.58 -4.56 -0.56
N GLN A 51 4.22 -5.50 0.31
CA GLN A 51 3.08 -5.36 1.20
C GLN A 51 3.22 -4.18 2.16
N LYS A 52 4.40 -3.92 2.72
CA LYS A 52 4.65 -2.76 3.60
C LYS A 52 4.27 -1.45 2.90
N ARG A 53 4.73 -1.24 1.66
CA ARG A 53 4.42 -0.01 0.91
C ARG A 53 2.94 0.13 0.55
N PHE A 54 2.27 -0.97 0.21
CA PHE A 54 0.83 -0.94 -0.01
C PHE A 54 0.04 -0.75 1.29
N GLY A 55 0.55 -1.20 2.43
CA GLY A 55 0.03 -0.89 3.76
C GLY A 55 0.08 0.62 4.01
N GLU A 56 1.25 1.22 3.90
CA GLU A 56 1.44 2.67 4.10
C GLU A 56 0.55 3.53 3.17
N LEU A 57 0.35 3.10 1.91
CA LEU A 57 -0.58 3.79 1.00
C LEU A 57 -2.02 3.66 1.48
N ASN A 58 -2.43 2.47 1.94
CA ASN A 58 -3.77 2.22 2.46
C ASN A 58 -4.03 3.04 3.73
N ASP A 59 -3.05 3.15 4.61
CA ASP A 59 -3.19 3.90 5.87
C ASP A 59 -3.52 5.37 5.58
N VAL A 60 -2.84 6.00 4.61
CA VAL A 60 -3.17 7.37 4.19
C VAL A 60 -4.60 7.51 3.64
N VAL A 61 -5.13 6.47 2.99
CA VAL A 61 -6.52 6.45 2.49
C VAL A 61 -7.51 6.26 3.64
N ALA A 62 -7.25 5.29 4.53
CA ALA A 62 -8.10 4.99 5.68
C ALA A 62 -8.16 6.18 6.65
N SER A 63 -7.01 6.83 6.90
CA SER A 63 -6.95 8.05 7.71
C SER A 63 -7.80 9.17 7.13
N GLU A 64 -7.92 9.34 5.80
CA GLU A 64 -8.84 10.35 5.25
C GLU A 64 -10.30 10.04 5.51
N ALA A 65 -10.70 8.78 5.38
CA ALA A 65 -12.07 8.38 5.70
C ALA A 65 -12.39 8.68 7.18
N LEU A 66 -11.44 8.39 8.07
CA LEU A 66 -11.56 8.72 9.49
C LEU A 66 -11.60 10.23 9.74
N LEU A 67 -10.74 11.02 9.09
CA LEU A 67 -10.71 12.48 9.25
C LEU A 67 -12.01 13.12 8.78
N HIS A 68 -12.53 12.73 7.61
CA HIS A 68 -13.81 13.24 7.11
C HIS A 68 -14.97 12.86 8.04
N GLY A 69 -14.99 11.63 8.55
CA GLY A 69 -16.01 11.17 9.50
C GLY A 69 -15.92 11.82 10.89
N ASN A 70 -14.81 12.48 11.21
CA ASN A 70 -14.54 13.08 12.52
C ASN A 70 -14.14 14.57 12.40
N THR A 71 -14.63 15.26 11.36
CA THR A 71 -14.31 16.67 11.08
C THR A 71 -14.45 17.59 12.32
N PRO A 72 -15.52 17.48 13.15
CA PRO A 72 -15.66 18.31 14.35
C PRO A 72 -14.54 18.16 15.39
N LEU A 73 -13.94 16.95 15.50
CA LEU A 73 -12.82 16.70 16.40
C LEU A 73 -11.53 17.34 15.91
N LEU A 74 -11.37 17.50 14.59
CA LEU A 74 -10.17 18.10 14.00
C LEU A 74 -10.14 19.61 14.17
N THR A 75 -11.29 20.26 13.99
CA THR A 75 -11.44 21.71 14.22
C THR A 75 -11.10 22.12 15.66
N ALA A 76 -11.22 21.20 16.63
CA ALA A 76 -10.86 21.47 18.02
C ALA A 76 -9.35 21.37 18.31
N VAL A 77 -8.57 20.70 17.45
CA VAL A 77 -7.15 20.37 17.69
C VAL A 77 -6.21 21.16 16.77
N GLY A 78 -6.70 21.69 15.65
CA GLY A 78 -5.88 22.51 14.75
C GLY A 78 -6.62 22.96 13.50
N ASP A 79 -5.86 23.40 12.50
CA ASP A 79 -6.39 23.83 11.21
C ASP A 79 -6.68 22.62 10.29
N PRO A 80 -7.96 22.36 9.96
CA PRO A 80 -8.35 21.25 9.09
C PRO A 80 -7.80 21.41 7.66
N GLU A 81 -7.66 22.64 7.14
CA GLU A 81 -7.25 22.87 5.76
C GLU A 81 -5.78 22.52 5.53
N SER A 82 -4.87 22.98 6.39
CA SER A 82 -3.45 22.62 6.32
C SER A 82 -3.24 21.11 6.50
N THR A 83 -4.00 20.47 7.39
CA THR A 83 -4.02 19.02 7.59
C THR A 83 -4.41 18.28 6.30
N LEU A 84 -5.50 18.71 5.65
CA LEU A 84 -5.96 18.15 4.38
C LEU A 84 -4.94 18.37 3.24
N LYS A 85 -4.29 19.53 3.21
CA LYS A 85 -3.27 19.88 2.20
C LYS A 85 -2.00 19.03 2.34
N TRP A 86 -1.44 18.91 3.54
CA TRP A 86 -0.31 18.02 3.82
C TRP A 86 -0.64 16.58 3.43
N ARG A 87 -1.85 16.14 3.77
CA ARG A 87 -2.34 14.79 3.50
C ARG A 87 -2.46 14.49 2.00
N ARG A 88 -2.95 15.42 1.17
CA ARG A 88 -2.96 15.28 -0.30
C ARG A 88 -1.54 15.10 -0.86
N LYS A 89 -0.57 15.86 -0.34
CA LYS A 89 0.86 15.74 -0.72
C LYS A 89 1.41 14.37 -0.34
N GLU A 90 1.11 13.89 0.86
CA GLU A 90 1.58 12.59 1.36
C GLU A 90 0.99 11.42 0.57
N ARG A 91 -0.32 11.44 0.26
CA ARG A 91 -0.97 10.46 -0.62
C ARG A 91 -0.24 10.36 -1.95
N LYS A 92 0.04 11.49 -2.60
CA LYS A 92 0.74 11.55 -3.89
C LYS A 92 2.15 10.97 -3.80
N ARG A 93 2.88 11.26 -2.72
CA ARG A 93 4.23 10.72 -2.46
C ARG A 93 4.22 9.20 -2.32
N ARG A 94 3.34 8.66 -1.48
CA ARG A 94 3.22 7.20 -1.25
C ARG A 94 2.75 6.44 -2.49
N LEU A 95 1.86 7.04 -3.27
CA LEU A 95 1.40 6.48 -4.54
C LEU A 95 2.55 6.34 -5.54
N ARG A 96 3.38 7.39 -5.69
CA ARG A 96 4.58 7.38 -6.55
C ARG A 96 5.60 6.35 -6.07
N ALA A 97 5.87 6.28 -4.77
CA ALA A 97 6.79 5.31 -4.18
C ALA A 97 6.32 3.85 -4.39
N SER A 98 5.02 3.60 -4.33
CA SER A 98 4.41 2.29 -4.59
C SER A 98 4.48 1.91 -6.07
N ALA A 99 4.18 2.86 -6.96
CA ALA A 99 4.29 2.65 -8.41
C ALA A 99 5.75 2.46 -8.87
N ALA A 100 6.72 3.13 -8.24
CA ALA A 100 8.15 2.92 -8.52
C ALA A 100 8.60 1.51 -8.12
N LEU A 101 8.17 1.04 -6.94
CA LEU A 101 8.53 -0.30 -6.45
C LEU A 101 7.95 -1.42 -7.34
N LEU A 102 6.73 -1.27 -7.86
CA LEU A 102 6.18 -2.22 -8.83
C LEU A 102 6.97 -2.27 -10.14
N ARG A 103 7.63 -1.17 -10.53
CA ARG A 103 8.44 -1.10 -11.74
C ARG A 103 9.85 -1.64 -11.54
N SER A 104 10.45 -1.46 -10.36
CA SER A 104 11.81 -1.90 -10.07
C SER A 104 11.91 -3.30 -9.44
N GLY A 105 10.86 -3.78 -8.76
CA GLY A 105 10.90 -5.01 -7.95
C GLY A 105 10.29 -6.26 -8.58
N TRP A 106 9.79 -6.19 -9.82
CA TRP A 106 9.16 -7.32 -10.54
C TRP A 106 9.91 -7.74 -11.81
N ARG A 107 11.19 -7.36 -11.93
CA ARG A 107 12.14 -7.98 -12.88
C ARG A 107 12.86 -9.13 -12.20
#